data_AF-A0A821AWY4-F1
#
_entry.id   AF-A0A821AWY4-F1
#
_cell.length_a   1.000
_cell.length_b   1.000
_cell.length_c   1.000
_cell.angle_alpha   90.00
_cell.angle_beta   90.00
_cell.angle_gamma   90.00
#
_symmetry.space_group_name_H-M   'P 1'
#
loop_
_entity.id
_entity.type
_entity.pdbx_description
1 polymer ?
#
loop_
_entity_poly.entity_id
_entity_poly.type
_entity_poly.pdbx_seq_one_letter_code
_entity_poly.pdbx_strand_id
1 'polypeptide(L)'
;MVIHGMSVPTILDTDIGTAYDDHLALIYILSLPNRFDLKLIVCSTTNTTARAQIVAKTLRFFKRFDIPIGLGRASQDTYGIFQYRWAQDYSLEQFQNDGGIVFRDGEQALADEMRKASMMNRPYHYIHIGPATSLGNVLEKYPLLSTNIRLFAMAGSLYYGYENSTTPSKEYNIEYDIRSAQTMFASNWAYFSLVPLDCTNFMQFNGLLWKKFLSYRNRSRTVNMIIESYTIWYNDGGNSMSAIQSFNPELGTPEMHDVLAVYLAGSYTSVAPTISFFLPIFVTNDGFTRENQTIEKTISTCLKYETSDPYEATAQIALMVTIDILDRTMTTWLVSPSSPTGNNRRIEFAGIDLWTIARKQLRKLRLLAGGNTITIQDALTAYIILKLNTHCYLNDDSRHILHTNTFVNIRDVSDSIAPVGLVASGIFIMLSDDFDDSLSFSNITKTIRRSIVRSRNSKFLKSCLATADELMRRMVRDKQLANMVFFSNDIFVNSNCTYDWANLVDFVYTDKCRFYTGCTGRLYLRVFRLNPVHDGTQ
;
A
#
# COMPACT_ATOMS: atom_id res chain seq x y z
N MET A 1 -15.25 -8.24 -1.65
CA MET A 1 -14.43 -9.25 -2.36
C MET A 1 -13.50 -8.47 -3.27
N VAL A 2 -12.28 -8.15 -2.81
CA VAL A 2 -11.27 -7.55 -3.69
C VAL A 2 -10.77 -8.70 -4.56
N ILE A 3 -11.10 -8.65 -5.84
CA ILE A 3 -10.47 -9.54 -6.81
C ILE A 3 -9.01 -9.11 -6.83
N HIS A 4 -8.12 -9.93 -6.26
CA HIS A 4 -6.68 -9.76 -6.46
C HIS A 4 -6.44 -9.88 -7.96
N GLY A 5 -6.31 -8.75 -8.65
CA GLY A 5 -5.87 -8.73 -10.04
C GLY A 5 -4.52 -9.45 -10.13
N MET A 6 -4.32 -10.26 -11.16
CA MET A 6 -3.02 -10.86 -11.45
C MET A 6 -1.95 -9.76 -11.55
N SER A 7 -0.75 -10.00 -11.01
CA SER A 7 0.38 -9.08 -11.16
C SER A 7 0.60 -8.71 -12.62
N VAL A 8 0.95 -7.45 -12.87
CA VAL A 8 1.08 -6.90 -14.23
C VAL A 8 2.54 -6.97 -14.67
N PRO A 9 2.85 -7.52 -15.86
CA PRO A 9 4.19 -7.46 -16.43
C PRO A 9 4.67 -6.02 -16.51
N THR A 10 5.83 -5.73 -15.93
CA THR A 10 6.32 -4.37 -15.72
C THR A 10 7.75 -4.24 -16.20
N ILE A 11 8.03 -3.19 -16.98
CA ILE A 11 9.38 -2.73 -17.31
C ILE A 11 9.64 -1.47 -16.48
N LEU A 12 10.81 -1.40 -15.87
CA LEU A 12 11.30 -0.19 -15.18
C LEU A 12 12.45 0.40 -15.99
N ASP A 13 12.38 1.70 -16.28
CA ASP A 13 13.44 2.47 -16.91
C ASP A 13 13.83 3.62 -15.98
N THR A 14 15.07 3.61 -15.53
CA THR A 14 15.53 4.37 -14.36
C THR A 14 16.93 4.90 -14.56
N ASP A 15 17.21 6.09 -14.02
CA ASP A 15 18.56 6.63 -13.88
C ASP A 15 19.03 6.61 -12.42
N ILE A 16 18.74 5.49 -11.74
CA ILE A 16 19.08 5.24 -10.33
C ILE A 16 20.48 5.69 -9.93
N GLY A 17 20.54 6.36 -8.79
CA GLY A 17 21.77 6.72 -8.09
C GLY A 17 22.24 8.17 -8.31
N THR A 18 21.59 8.92 -9.21
CA THR A 18 21.72 10.38 -9.29
C THR A 18 20.99 11.00 -8.10
N ALA A 19 19.66 11.03 -8.16
CA ALA A 19 18.79 11.28 -7.02
C ALA A 19 18.51 9.94 -6.30
N TYR A 20 18.01 10.02 -5.07
CA TYR A 20 17.80 8.82 -4.26
C TYR A 20 16.42 8.17 -4.50
N ASP A 21 15.51 8.89 -5.13
CA ASP A 21 14.11 8.53 -5.28
C ASP A 21 13.86 7.34 -6.21
N ASP A 22 14.67 7.16 -7.27
CA ASP A 22 14.69 5.93 -8.07
C ASP A 22 14.87 4.68 -7.21
N HIS A 23 15.78 4.73 -6.23
CA HIS A 23 16.10 3.56 -5.42
C HIS A 23 14.93 3.20 -4.51
N LEU A 24 14.28 4.20 -3.90
CA LEU A 24 13.08 3.98 -3.11
C LEU A 24 11.92 3.48 -3.99
N ALA A 25 11.78 4.00 -5.21
CA ALA A 25 10.81 3.56 -6.20
C ALA A 25 11.02 2.08 -6.57
N LEU A 26 12.26 1.65 -6.88
CA LEU A 26 12.60 0.24 -7.13
C LEU A 26 12.28 -0.65 -5.92
N ILE A 27 12.65 -0.22 -4.71
CA ILE A 27 12.37 -0.98 -3.48
C ILE A 27 10.86 -1.14 -3.25
N TYR A 28 10.08 -0.10 -3.53
CA TYR A 28 8.63 -0.14 -3.44
C TYR A 28 8.04 -1.13 -4.47
N ILE A 29 8.50 -1.11 -5.74
CA ILE A 29 8.10 -2.11 -6.75
C ILE A 29 8.40 -3.53 -6.26
N LEU A 30 9.65 -3.76 -5.83
CA LEU A 30 10.08 -5.07 -5.34
C LEU A 30 9.24 -5.52 -4.14
N SER A 31 8.76 -4.57 -3.34
CA SER A 31 7.92 -4.84 -2.17
C SER A 31 6.50 -5.30 -2.51
N LEU A 32 6.08 -5.18 -3.78
CA LEU A 32 4.74 -5.49 -4.26
C LEU A 32 4.74 -6.52 -5.41
N PRO A 33 5.26 -7.74 -5.21
CA PRO A 33 5.33 -8.76 -6.27
C PRO A 33 3.95 -9.27 -6.74
N ASN A 34 2.91 -9.07 -5.92
CA ASN A 34 1.53 -9.35 -6.30
C ASN A 34 0.91 -8.28 -7.21
N ARG A 35 1.53 -7.10 -7.31
CA ARG A 35 1.11 -6.02 -8.23
C ARG A 35 2.03 -5.91 -9.45
N PHE A 36 3.34 -6.01 -9.23
CA PHE A 36 4.35 -5.86 -10.27
C PHE A 36 5.08 -7.18 -10.55
N ASP A 37 4.94 -7.67 -11.77
CA ASP A 37 5.75 -8.75 -12.32
C ASP A 37 6.88 -8.12 -13.15
N LEU A 38 7.95 -7.70 -12.48
CA LEU A 38 9.10 -7.04 -13.13
C LEU A 38 9.77 -7.98 -14.15
N LYS A 39 9.79 -7.56 -15.41
CA LYS A 39 10.33 -8.31 -16.56
C LYS A 39 11.69 -7.81 -17.02
N LEU A 40 12.00 -6.54 -16.80
CA LEU A 40 13.25 -5.90 -17.19
C LEU A 40 13.44 -4.60 -16.39
N ILE A 41 14.67 -4.34 -15.97
CA ILE A 41 15.09 -3.02 -15.48
C ILE A 41 16.13 -2.47 -16.46
N VAL A 42 15.85 -1.34 -17.09
CA VAL A 42 16.78 -0.63 -17.98
C VAL A 42 17.42 0.50 -17.19
N CYS A 43 18.75 0.54 -17.17
CA CYS A 43 19.52 1.61 -16.55
C CYS A 43 19.94 2.61 -17.62
N SER A 44 19.40 3.83 -17.56
CA SER A 44 19.56 4.83 -18.61
C SER A 44 20.56 5.92 -18.22
N THR A 45 21.31 6.41 -19.23
CA THR A 45 22.20 7.58 -19.19
C THR A 45 23.43 7.55 -18.27
N THR A 46 24.37 8.48 -18.49
CA THR A 46 25.64 8.64 -17.74
C THR A 46 26.42 7.32 -17.64
N ASN A 47 26.91 6.92 -16.48
CA ASN A 47 27.56 5.63 -16.26
C ASN A 47 26.52 4.54 -15.95
N THR A 48 25.89 4.00 -17.00
CA THR A 48 24.86 2.95 -16.91
C THR A 48 25.37 1.66 -16.26
N THR A 49 26.68 1.40 -16.28
CA THR A 49 27.28 0.27 -15.55
C THR A 49 27.20 0.48 -14.04
N ALA A 50 27.56 1.67 -13.54
CA ALA A 50 27.47 2.01 -12.14
C ALA A 50 26.02 2.00 -11.64
N ARG A 51 25.08 2.54 -12.43
CA ARG A 51 23.63 2.45 -12.15
C ARG A 51 23.15 1.01 -12.04
N ALA A 52 23.54 0.17 -13.00
CA ALA A 52 23.21 -1.25 -13.00
C ALA A 52 23.82 -2.01 -11.81
N GLN A 53 24.98 -1.61 -11.29
CA GLN A 53 25.53 -2.19 -10.06
C GLN A 53 24.66 -1.88 -8.84
N ILE A 54 24.09 -0.68 -8.76
CA ILE A 54 23.13 -0.32 -7.71
C ILE A 54 21.90 -1.24 -7.82
N VAL A 55 21.30 -1.35 -9.01
CA VAL A 55 20.18 -2.28 -9.26
C VAL A 55 20.56 -3.71 -8.88
N ALA A 56 21.73 -4.19 -9.31
CA ALA A 56 22.18 -5.54 -9.04
C ALA A 56 22.33 -5.82 -7.53
N LYS A 57 22.90 -4.88 -6.76
CA LYS A 57 23.02 -5.02 -5.31
C LYS A 57 21.66 -5.02 -4.63
N THR A 58 20.71 -4.22 -5.11
CA THR A 58 19.32 -4.21 -4.64
C THR A 58 18.60 -5.52 -4.97
N LEU A 59 18.71 -6.02 -6.19
CA LEU A 59 18.13 -7.31 -6.60
C LEU A 59 18.71 -8.48 -5.81
N ARG A 60 20.03 -8.48 -5.53
CA ARG A 60 20.67 -9.46 -4.63
C ARG A 60 20.07 -9.39 -3.24
N PHE A 61 19.89 -8.20 -2.67
CA PHE A 61 19.27 -8.02 -1.36
C PHE A 61 17.88 -8.67 -1.30
N PHE A 62 17.08 -8.52 -2.36
CA PHE A 62 15.76 -9.13 -2.49
C PHE A 62 15.74 -10.56 -3.05
N LYS A 63 16.91 -11.14 -3.36
CA LYS A 63 17.07 -12.45 -4.01
C LYS A 63 16.28 -12.58 -5.33
N ARG A 64 16.19 -11.51 -6.11
CA ARG A 64 15.48 -11.45 -7.39
C ARG A 64 16.43 -11.47 -8.58
N PHE A 65 17.25 -12.50 -8.67
CA PHE A 65 18.18 -12.73 -9.78
C PHE A 65 17.47 -13.07 -11.10
N ASP A 66 16.18 -13.43 -11.01
CA ASP A 66 15.30 -13.69 -12.14
C ASP A 66 14.94 -12.43 -12.94
N ILE A 67 15.14 -11.23 -12.38
CA ILE A 67 14.86 -9.95 -13.06
C ILE A 67 16.10 -9.54 -13.87
N PRO A 68 16.02 -9.46 -15.21
CA PRO A 68 17.11 -9.01 -16.05
C PRO A 68 17.40 -7.51 -15.89
N ILE A 69 18.68 -7.15 -16.01
CA ILE A 69 19.16 -5.76 -16.07
C ILE A 69 19.66 -5.46 -17.48
N GLY A 70 19.13 -4.41 -18.12
CA GLY A 70 19.61 -3.89 -19.38
C GLY A 70 20.48 -2.65 -19.19
N LEU A 71 21.66 -2.63 -19.80
CA LEU A 71 22.52 -1.45 -19.83
C LEU A 71 22.10 -0.54 -20.99
N GLY A 72 21.48 0.60 -20.68
CA GLY A 72 21.25 1.65 -21.66
C GLY A 72 22.55 2.28 -22.15
N ARG A 73 22.43 3.18 -23.12
CA ARG A 73 23.59 3.89 -23.68
C ARG A 73 24.20 4.82 -22.63
N ALA A 74 25.48 4.63 -22.35
CA ALA A 74 26.24 5.56 -21.54
C ALA A 74 26.40 6.91 -22.27
N SER A 75 26.26 8.01 -21.54
CA SER A 75 26.60 9.34 -22.04
C SER A 75 28.02 9.73 -21.59
N GLN A 76 28.58 10.78 -22.19
CA GLN A 76 29.86 11.34 -21.76
C GLN A 76 29.72 12.27 -20.54
N ASP A 77 28.51 12.45 -20.02
CA ASP A 77 28.28 13.30 -18.86
C ASP A 77 28.94 12.68 -17.60
N THR A 78 29.61 13.53 -16.84
CA THR A 78 30.30 13.18 -15.61
C THR A 78 29.46 13.47 -14.37
N TYR A 79 28.16 13.76 -14.53
CA TYR A 79 27.25 13.98 -13.41
C TYR A 79 27.35 12.84 -12.39
N GLY A 80 27.38 13.20 -11.11
CA GLY A 80 27.71 12.27 -10.03
C GLY A 80 26.62 11.21 -9.83
N ILE A 81 27.02 9.94 -9.79
CA ILE A 81 26.19 8.85 -9.27
C ILE A 81 26.48 8.75 -7.78
N PHE A 82 25.89 9.65 -6.99
CA PHE A 82 26.18 9.81 -5.56
C PHE A 82 25.94 8.53 -4.76
N GLN A 83 25.06 7.63 -5.22
CA GLN A 83 24.80 6.37 -4.54
C GLN A 83 25.85 5.27 -4.85
N TYR A 84 26.72 5.44 -5.85
CA TYR A 84 27.56 4.37 -6.37
C TYR A 84 28.44 3.70 -5.30
N ARG A 85 28.96 4.46 -4.33
CA ARG A 85 29.78 3.93 -3.22
C ARG A 85 29.06 2.84 -2.42
N TRP A 86 27.73 2.88 -2.34
CA TRP A 86 26.96 1.81 -1.69
C TRP A 86 27.03 0.50 -2.47
N ALA A 87 27.20 0.51 -3.79
CA ALA A 87 27.19 -0.67 -4.65
C ALA A 87 28.55 -1.09 -5.23
N GLN A 88 29.61 -0.31 -4.98
CA GLN A 88 30.94 -0.53 -5.56
C GLN A 88 31.56 -1.91 -5.23
N ASP A 89 31.14 -2.53 -4.12
CA ASP A 89 31.59 -3.84 -3.65
C ASP A 89 30.85 -5.02 -4.33
N TYR A 90 29.91 -4.74 -5.24
CA TYR A 90 29.12 -5.75 -5.93
C TYR A 90 29.13 -5.49 -7.43
N SER A 91 29.94 -6.25 -8.17
CA SER A 91 30.09 -6.11 -9.62
C SER A 91 28.94 -6.77 -10.38
N LEU A 92 28.72 -6.34 -11.63
CA LEU A 92 27.79 -7.02 -12.53
C LEU A 92 28.23 -8.46 -12.84
N GLU A 93 29.54 -8.71 -12.87
CA GLU A 93 30.08 -10.08 -12.99
C GLU A 93 29.68 -10.94 -11.80
N GLN A 94 29.79 -10.42 -10.57
CA GLN A 94 29.31 -11.14 -9.38
C GLN A 94 27.80 -11.38 -9.44
N PHE A 95 27.02 -10.41 -9.91
CA PHE A 95 25.58 -10.61 -10.11
C PHE A 95 25.25 -11.72 -11.10
N GLN A 96 26.01 -11.82 -12.20
CA GLN A 96 25.86 -12.93 -13.15
C GLN A 96 26.28 -14.27 -12.53
N ASN A 97 27.37 -14.30 -11.76
CA ASN A 97 27.81 -15.49 -11.02
C ASN A 97 26.78 -15.97 -9.98
N ASP A 98 26.04 -15.04 -9.37
CA ASP A 98 24.94 -15.33 -8.45
C ASP A 98 23.64 -15.77 -9.17
N GLY A 99 23.66 -15.89 -10.50
CA GLY A 99 22.55 -16.35 -11.34
C GLY A 99 21.71 -15.25 -11.97
N GLY A 100 22.15 -13.99 -11.88
CA GLY A 100 21.50 -12.82 -12.47
C GLY A 100 21.69 -12.71 -13.98
N ILE A 101 20.80 -11.98 -14.64
CA ILE A 101 20.84 -11.75 -16.10
C ILE A 101 21.20 -10.29 -16.38
N VAL A 102 22.22 -10.07 -17.22
CA VAL A 102 22.65 -8.73 -17.66
C VAL A 102 22.72 -8.68 -19.18
N PHE A 103 21.95 -7.77 -19.77
CA PHE A 103 22.03 -7.43 -21.19
C PHE A 103 22.92 -6.21 -21.39
N ARG A 104 24.01 -6.38 -22.15
CA ARG A 104 24.92 -5.28 -22.49
C ARG A 104 24.28 -4.29 -23.46
N ASP A 105 23.38 -4.77 -24.31
CA ASP A 105 22.54 -3.95 -25.18
C ASP A 105 21.14 -3.86 -24.53
N GLY A 106 20.98 -2.91 -23.62
CA GLY A 106 19.72 -2.69 -22.90
C GLY A 106 18.61 -2.18 -23.80
N GLU A 107 18.92 -1.47 -24.89
CA GLU A 107 17.93 -0.96 -25.84
C GLU A 107 17.35 -2.10 -26.69
N GLN A 108 18.18 -3.05 -27.14
CA GLN A 108 17.68 -4.25 -27.81
C GLN A 108 16.85 -5.12 -26.84
N ALA A 109 17.31 -5.30 -25.60
CA ALA A 109 16.54 -6.03 -24.59
C ALA A 109 15.17 -5.35 -24.30
N LEU A 110 15.15 -4.02 -24.27
CA LEU A 110 13.93 -3.23 -24.12
C LEU A 110 12.97 -3.44 -25.30
N ALA A 111 13.47 -3.33 -26.53
CA ALA A 111 12.68 -3.57 -27.74
C ALA A 111 12.10 -5.00 -27.76
N ASP A 112 12.88 -5.99 -27.33
CA ASP A 112 12.45 -7.39 -27.28
C ASP A 112 11.37 -7.61 -26.21
N GLU A 113 11.49 -7.01 -25.03
CA GLU A 113 10.48 -7.13 -23.98
C GLU A 113 9.18 -6.41 -24.35
N MET A 114 9.26 -5.20 -24.92
CA MET A 114 8.08 -4.49 -25.44
C MET A 114 7.39 -5.26 -26.57
N ARG A 115 8.14 -5.97 -27.41
CA ARG A 115 7.57 -6.83 -28.45
C ARG A 115 6.75 -7.99 -27.87
N LYS A 116 7.16 -8.55 -26.72
CA LYS A 116 6.38 -9.59 -26.03
C LYS A 116 5.02 -9.07 -25.58
N ALA A 117 4.93 -7.83 -25.09
CA ALA A 117 3.66 -7.20 -24.71
C ALA A 117 2.66 -7.23 -25.90
N SER A 118 3.14 -6.84 -27.08
CA SER A 118 2.35 -6.86 -28.30
C SER A 118 1.98 -8.27 -28.77
N MET A 119 2.93 -9.21 -28.74
CA MET A 119 2.67 -10.60 -29.16
C MET A 119 1.66 -11.33 -28.27
N MET A 120 1.68 -11.04 -26.96
CA MET A 120 0.79 -11.70 -26.00
C MET A 120 -0.58 -11.01 -25.87
N ASN A 121 -0.80 -9.89 -26.57
CA ASN A 121 -1.99 -9.05 -26.46
C ASN A 121 -2.36 -8.75 -24.99
N ARG A 122 -1.34 -8.53 -24.15
CA ARG A 122 -1.47 -8.24 -22.72
C ARG A 122 -0.76 -6.93 -22.43
N PRO A 123 -1.46 -5.92 -21.87
CA PRO A 123 -0.83 -4.63 -21.62
C PRO A 123 0.25 -4.76 -20.55
N TYR A 124 1.45 -4.28 -20.88
CA TYR A 124 2.56 -4.12 -19.92
C TYR A 124 2.48 -2.75 -19.28
N HIS A 125 2.98 -2.64 -18.05
CA HIS A 125 3.31 -1.36 -17.47
C HIS A 125 4.76 -1.01 -17.83
N TYR A 126 4.97 0.22 -18.29
CA TYR A 126 6.30 0.79 -18.43
C TYR A 126 6.38 1.96 -17.46
N ILE A 127 7.25 1.84 -16.47
CA ILE A 127 7.50 2.87 -15.48
C ILE A 127 8.76 3.59 -15.92
N HIS A 128 8.63 4.87 -16.22
CA HIS A 128 9.68 5.73 -16.72
C HIS A 128 10.01 6.78 -15.66
N ILE A 129 11.20 6.66 -15.08
CA ILE A 129 11.69 7.46 -13.95
C ILE A 129 13.17 7.80 -14.19
N GLY A 130 13.47 8.38 -15.33
CA GLY A 130 14.81 8.79 -15.75
C GLY A 130 14.75 9.38 -17.17
N PRO A 131 15.86 9.82 -17.78
CA PRO A 131 15.78 10.39 -19.13
C PRO A 131 15.35 9.38 -20.19
N ALA A 132 14.53 9.83 -21.14
CA ALA A 132 13.90 8.97 -22.15
C ALA A 132 14.84 8.41 -23.23
N THR A 133 16.16 8.59 -23.14
CA THR A 133 17.12 8.24 -24.21
C THR A 133 16.95 6.82 -24.75
N SER A 134 16.96 5.80 -23.88
CA SER A 134 16.85 4.40 -24.33
C SER A 134 15.46 4.09 -24.90
N LEU A 135 14.39 4.60 -24.28
CA LEU A 135 13.03 4.46 -24.80
C LEU A 135 12.85 5.15 -26.15
N GLY A 136 13.34 6.39 -26.27
CA GLY A 136 13.27 7.19 -27.49
C GLY A 136 14.01 6.51 -28.65
N ASN A 137 15.21 6.00 -28.42
CA ASN A 137 15.97 5.24 -29.42
C ASN A 137 15.19 4.01 -29.91
N VAL A 138 14.57 3.26 -28.99
CA VAL A 138 13.74 2.10 -29.33
C VAL A 138 12.50 2.51 -30.14
N LEU A 139 11.81 3.58 -29.75
CA LEU A 139 10.59 4.04 -30.40
C LEU A 139 10.85 4.73 -31.75
N GLU A 140 12.00 5.39 -31.92
CA GLU A 140 12.42 5.90 -33.25
C GLU A 140 12.58 4.76 -34.25
N LYS A 141 13.13 3.63 -33.82
CA LYS A 141 13.34 2.44 -34.66
C LYS A 141 12.08 1.58 -34.81
N TYR A 142 11.27 1.49 -33.76
CA TYR A 142 10.12 0.60 -33.66
C TYR A 142 8.88 1.30 -33.07
N PRO A 143 8.29 2.29 -33.77
CA PRO A 143 7.27 3.18 -33.21
C PRO A 143 5.97 2.48 -32.78
N LEU A 144 5.67 1.30 -33.34
CA LEU A 144 4.46 0.54 -33.00
C LEU A 144 4.56 -0.22 -31.68
N LEU A 145 5.75 -0.34 -31.07
CA LEU A 145 5.93 -1.09 -29.81
C LEU A 145 5.23 -0.44 -28.61
N SER A 146 4.94 0.86 -28.65
CA SER A 146 4.24 1.57 -27.57
C SER A 146 2.75 1.20 -27.46
N THR A 147 2.15 0.67 -28.53
CA THR A 147 0.68 0.51 -28.66
C THR A 147 0.05 -0.43 -27.63
N ASN A 148 0.82 -1.38 -27.08
CA ASN A 148 0.36 -2.31 -26.03
C ASN A 148 0.99 -2.01 -24.66
N ILE A 149 1.55 -0.82 -24.49
CA ILE A 149 2.22 -0.39 -23.27
C ILE A 149 1.40 0.70 -22.59
N ARG A 150 1.22 0.54 -21.27
CA ARG A 150 0.72 1.60 -20.39
C ARG A 150 1.93 2.30 -19.78
N LEU A 151 2.15 3.55 -20.17
CA LEU A 151 3.26 4.36 -19.71
C LEU A 151 2.87 5.13 -18.44
N PHE A 152 3.72 5.04 -17.41
CA PHE A 152 3.67 5.85 -16.19
C PHE A 152 5.00 6.59 -16.08
N ALA A 153 5.01 7.90 -16.33
CA ALA A 153 6.23 8.68 -16.44
C ALA A 153 6.31 9.76 -15.37
N MET A 154 7.41 9.80 -14.62
CA MET A 154 7.85 11.00 -13.91
C MET A 154 8.62 11.87 -14.91
N ALA A 155 7.97 12.94 -15.38
CA ALA A 155 8.55 13.84 -16.37
C ALA A 155 7.77 15.15 -16.47
N GLY A 156 8.47 16.23 -16.83
CA GLY A 156 7.87 17.49 -17.19
C GLY A 156 7.45 18.40 -16.04
N SER A 157 7.05 19.61 -16.41
CA SER A 157 6.69 20.73 -15.54
C SER A 157 5.79 21.67 -16.35
N LEU A 158 4.51 21.76 -15.98
CA LEU A 158 3.48 22.46 -16.75
C LEU A 158 3.19 23.86 -16.22
N TYR A 159 2.92 23.96 -14.93
CA TYR A 159 2.58 25.21 -14.24
C TYR A 159 3.56 25.53 -13.12
N TYR A 160 4.12 24.51 -12.46
CA TYR A 160 5.13 24.67 -11.40
C TYR A 160 6.46 24.04 -11.77
N GLY A 161 7.55 24.76 -11.49
CA GLY A 161 8.93 24.30 -11.63
C GLY A 161 9.50 23.74 -10.32
N TYR A 162 10.80 23.45 -10.30
CA TYR A 162 11.48 22.97 -9.09
C TYR A 162 11.31 23.90 -7.89
N GLU A 163 11.44 23.35 -6.69
CA GLU A 163 11.34 24.10 -5.41
C GLU A 163 10.01 24.87 -5.26
N ASN A 164 8.93 24.34 -5.85
CA ASN A 164 7.62 24.99 -5.89
C ASN A 164 7.62 26.38 -6.56
N SER A 165 8.53 26.59 -7.52
CA SER A 165 8.52 27.76 -8.39
C SER A 165 7.19 27.85 -9.14
N THR A 166 6.59 29.04 -9.19
CA THR A 166 5.38 29.32 -10.00
C THR A 166 5.69 29.48 -11.49
N THR A 167 6.95 29.32 -11.89
CA THR A 167 7.39 29.29 -13.28
C THR A 167 7.81 27.87 -13.63
N PRO A 168 7.28 27.27 -14.70
CA PRO A 168 7.67 25.94 -15.15
C PRO A 168 9.16 25.85 -15.45
N SER A 169 9.75 24.70 -15.13
CA SER A 169 11.15 24.39 -15.40
C SER A 169 11.29 23.54 -16.65
N LYS A 170 12.50 23.53 -17.22
CA LYS A 170 12.93 22.40 -18.02
C LYS A 170 13.22 21.29 -17.03
N GLU A 171 12.33 20.30 -16.98
CA GLU A 171 12.46 19.19 -16.05
C GLU A 171 13.55 18.24 -16.57
N TYR A 172 14.38 17.74 -15.65
CA TYR A 172 15.61 17.01 -15.95
C TYR A 172 15.42 15.83 -16.93
N ASN A 173 14.44 14.95 -16.71
CA ASN A 173 14.19 13.79 -17.57
C ASN A 173 13.80 14.18 -19.00
N ILE A 174 13.22 15.38 -19.19
CA ILE A 174 12.95 15.98 -20.50
C ILE A 174 14.18 16.67 -21.08
N GLU A 175 14.83 17.56 -20.31
CA GLU A 175 15.91 18.43 -20.78
C GLU A 175 17.15 17.63 -21.20
N TYR A 176 17.40 16.53 -20.49
CA TYR A 176 18.56 15.68 -20.74
C TYR A 176 18.59 15.12 -22.16
N ASP A 177 17.43 14.73 -22.70
CA ASP A 177 17.30 14.26 -24.09
C ASP A 177 15.95 14.68 -24.69
N ILE A 178 15.90 15.94 -25.12
CA ILE A 178 14.69 16.59 -25.65
C ILE A 178 14.10 15.78 -26.81
N ARG A 179 14.94 15.23 -27.70
CA ARG A 179 14.48 14.49 -28.87
C ARG A 179 13.84 13.17 -28.48
N SER A 180 14.46 12.41 -27.58
CA SER A 180 13.85 11.18 -27.06
C SER A 180 12.57 11.45 -26.26
N ALA A 181 12.53 12.54 -25.48
CA ALA A 181 11.32 12.96 -24.79
C ALA A 181 10.18 13.33 -25.76
N GLN A 182 10.48 14.08 -26.83
CA GLN A 182 9.52 14.36 -27.91
C GLN A 182 8.97 13.08 -28.53
N THR A 183 9.84 12.10 -28.83
CA THR A 183 9.44 10.79 -29.35
C THR A 183 8.52 10.04 -28.36
N MET A 184 8.86 10.03 -27.07
CA MET A 184 8.04 9.41 -26.03
C MET A 184 6.63 10.04 -25.94
N PHE A 185 6.54 11.37 -25.92
CA PHE A 185 5.26 12.08 -25.83
C PHE A 185 4.39 11.88 -27.08
N ALA A 186 5.00 11.88 -28.27
CA ALA A 186 4.30 11.69 -29.54
C ALA A 186 3.83 10.24 -29.77
N SER A 187 4.49 9.24 -29.18
CA SER A 187 4.22 7.81 -29.41
C SER A 187 2.82 7.37 -28.95
N ASN A 188 2.21 6.39 -29.62
CA ASN A 188 0.85 5.97 -29.29
C ASN A 188 0.84 4.91 -28.17
N TRP A 189 0.40 5.29 -26.98
CA TRP A 189 0.37 4.44 -25.78
C TRP A 189 -1.02 3.85 -25.55
N ALA A 190 -1.10 2.63 -24.99
CA ALA A 190 -2.38 2.06 -24.54
C ALA A 190 -3.00 2.89 -23.40
N TYR A 191 -2.15 3.50 -22.59
CA TYR A 191 -2.49 4.49 -21.57
C TYR A 191 -1.22 5.30 -21.27
N PHE A 192 -1.35 6.59 -20.98
CA PHE A 192 -0.23 7.43 -20.58
C PHE A 192 -0.61 8.27 -19.36
N SER A 193 -0.01 7.92 -18.21
CA SER A 193 -0.01 8.71 -16.98
C SER A 193 1.26 9.54 -16.88
N LEU A 194 1.11 10.86 -16.84
CA LEU A 194 2.21 11.80 -16.62
C LEU A 194 2.18 12.34 -15.19
N VAL A 195 3.36 12.37 -14.59
CA VAL A 195 3.62 12.81 -13.22
C VAL A 195 4.66 13.93 -13.24
N PRO A 196 4.24 15.18 -13.47
CA PRO A 196 5.15 16.33 -13.57
C PRO A 196 5.54 16.90 -12.20
N LEU A 197 6.43 17.89 -12.19
CA LEU A 197 6.82 18.67 -11.00
C LEU A 197 5.62 19.29 -10.28
N ASP A 198 4.54 19.59 -11.01
CA ASP A 198 3.28 20.13 -10.47
C ASP A 198 2.71 19.32 -9.30
N CYS A 199 2.93 18.01 -9.26
CA CYS A 199 2.50 17.16 -8.16
C CYS A 199 3.65 16.59 -7.31
N THR A 200 4.83 16.38 -7.91
CA THR A 200 5.93 15.66 -7.25
C THR A 200 6.80 16.52 -6.34
N ASN A 201 6.82 17.84 -6.53
CA ASN A 201 7.58 18.77 -5.69
C ASN A 201 7.28 18.62 -4.18
N PHE A 202 6.07 18.20 -3.82
CA PHE A 202 5.65 18.05 -2.42
C PHE A 202 5.88 16.64 -1.85
N MET A 203 6.40 15.72 -2.66
CA MET A 203 6.52 14.31 -2.33
C MET A 203 7.77 14.08 -1.47
N GLN A 204 7.72 14.49 -0.20
CA GLN A 204 8.81 14.25 0.76
C GLN A 204 8.34 13.41 1.95
N PHE A 205 9.20 12.50 2.42
CA PHE A 205 8.92 11.67 3.58
C PHE A 205 9.63 12.34 4.76
N ASN A 206 8.86 12.98 5.64
CA ASN A 206 9.40 13.75 6.76
C ASN A 206 8.56 13.58 8.03
N GLY A 207 8.89 14.34 9.08
CA GLY A 207 8.08 14.45 10.28
C GLY A 207 7.87 13.12 11.03
N LEU A 208 6.65 12.90 11.55
CA LEU A 208 6.32 11.70 12.31
C LEU A 208 6.38 10.43 11.45
N LEU A 209 6.07 10.53 10.16
CA LEU A 209 6.14 9.40 9.24
C LEU A 209 7.58 8.90 9.09
N TRP A 210 8.51 9.81 8.81
CA TRP A 210 9.92 9.44 8.69
C TRP A 210 10.52 8.97 10.01
N LYS A 211 10.20 9.62 11.14
CA LYS A 211 10.59 9.13 12.48
C LYS A 211 10.10 7.71 12.75
N LYS A 212 8.85 7.40 12.36
CA LYS A 212 8.30 6.04 12.46
C LYS A 212 9.06 5.09 11.54
N PHE A 213 9.34 5.46 10.29
CA PHE A 213 10.16 4.66 9.37
C PHE A 213 11.54 4.35 9.97
N LEU A 214 12.24 5.36 10.49
CA LEU A 214 13.54 5.21 11.16
C LEU A 214 13.49 4.29 12.39
N SER A 215 12.39 4.28 13.15
CA SER A 215 12.24 3.40 14.31
C SER A 215 12.35 1.90 13.95
N TYR A 216 12.12 1.54 12.69
CA TYR A 216 12.28 0.17 12.18
C TYR A 216 13.70 -0.16 11.71
N ARG A 217 14.66 0.79 11.71
CA ARG A 217 16.04 0.57 11.22
C ARG A 217 16.70 -0.68 11.82
N ASN A 218 16.56 -0.88 13.13
CA ASN A 218 17.16 -2.03 13.82
C ASN A 218 16.31 -3.32 13.76
N ARG A 219 15.09 -3.25 13.21
CA ARG A 219 14.10 -4.35 13.19
C ARG A 219 13.79 -4.85 11.77
N SER A 220 14.10 -4.05 10.76
CA SER A 220 13.82 -4.35 9.36
C SER A 220 15.10 -4.21 8.53
N ARG A 221 15.54 -5.31 7.91
CA ARG A 221 16.72 -5.29 7.02
C ARG A 221 16.53 -4.34 5.85
N THR A 222 15.31 -4.27 5.30
CA THR A 222 15.00 -3.39 4.15
C THR A 222 15.09 -1.93 4.57
N VAL A 223 14.51 -1.57 5.71
CA VAL A 223 14.62 -0.20 6.24
C VAL A 223 16.08 0.13 6.53
N ASN A 224 16.84 -0.78 7.16
CA ASN A 224 18.26 -0.55 7.39
C ASN A 224 19.03 -0.29 6.09
N MET A 225 18.78 -1.09 5.05
CA MET A 225 19.43 -0.93 3.75
C MET A 225 19.03 0.38 3.06
N ILE A 226 17.77 0.81 3.17
CA ILE A 226 17.32 2.12 2.70
C ILE A 226 18.13 3.21 3.41
N ILE A 227 18.12 3.22 4.75
CA ILE A 227 18.82 4.26 5.51
C ILE A 227 20.33 4.24 5.26
N GLU A 228 20.95 3.06 5.15
CA GLU A 228 22.38 2.93 4.85
C GLU A 228 22.74 3.48 3.47
N SER A 229 22.04 3.04 2.42
CA SER A 229 22.27 3.51 1.06
C SER A 229 21.97 5.00 0.91
N TYR A 230 20.91 5.49 1.56
CA TYR A 230 20.55 6.91 1.61
C TYR A 230 21.61 7.75 2.32
N THR A 231 22.14 7.26 3.43
CA THR A 231 23.21 7.95 4.18
C THR A 231 24.47 8.08 3.34
N ILE A 232 24.83 7.03 2.60
CA ILE A 232 25.98 7.08 1.68
C ILE A 232 25.72 8.08 0.56
N TRP A 233 24.57 7.99 -0.11
CA TRP A 233 24.17 8.95 -1.14
C TRP A 233 24.22 10.41 -0.64
N TYR A 234 23.70 10.67 0.56
CA TYR A 234 23.69 12.00 1.17
C TYR A 234 25.10 12.53 1.40
N ASN A 235 26.01 11.69 1.91
CA ASN A 235 27.39 12.07 2.20
C ASN A 235 28.27 12.21 0.95
N ASP A 236 27.89 11.57 -0.15
CA ASP A 236 28.65 11.51 -1.40
C ASP A 236 28.26 12.62 -2.39
N GLY A 237 27.50 13.62 -1.95
CA GLY A 237 27.11 14.78 -2.75
C GLY A 237 25.60 14.98 -2.86
N GLY A 238 24.79 13.98 -2.51
CA GLY A 238 23.33 14.08 -2.54
C GLY A 238 22.77 15.18 -1.64
N ASN A 239 23.48 15.56 -0.57
CA ASN A 239 23.11 16.69 0.28
C ASN A 239 23.07 18.06 -0.43
N SER A 240 23.66 18.17 -1.62
CA SER A 240 23.66 19.40 -2.42
C SER A 240 22.41 19.53 -3.30
N MET A 241 21.59 18.48 -3.38
CA MET A 241 20.31 18.55 -4.09
C MET A 241 19.34 19.45 -3.34
N SER A 242 18.66 20.30 -4.09
CA SER A 242 17.59 21.15 -3.58
C SER A 242 16.40 20.33 -3.11
N ALA A 243 15.75 20.81 -2.05
CA ALA A 243 14.44 20.33 -1.65
C ALA A 243 13.62 21.42 -0.97
N ILE A 244 12.29 21.35 -1.05
CA ILE A 244 11.39 22.29 -0.37
C ILE A 244 11.60 22.25 1.15
N GLN A 245 11.61 21.05 1.73
CA GLN A 245 11.91 20.86 3.15
C GLN A 245 13.34 20.36 3.33
N SER A 246 14.02 20.90 4.35
CA SER A 246 15.34 20.42 4.75
C SER A 246 15.31 18.91 5.02
N PHE A 247 16.30 18.20 4.49
CA PHE A 247 16.40 16.76 4.64
C PHE A 247 17.80 16.34 5.07
N ASN A 248 17.85 15.18 5.71
CA ASN A 248 19.01 14.33 5.91
C ASN A 248 18.48 12.98 6.40
N PRO A 249 19.32 11.91 6.45
CA PRO A 249 18.87 10.59 6.89
C PRO A 249 18.07 10.53 8.20
N GLU A 250 18.26 11.49 9.12
CA GLU A 250 17.54 11.55 10.40
C GLU A 250 16.26 12.41 10.36
N LEU A 251 16.17 13.39 9.44
CA LEU A 251 15.06 14.34 9.36
C LEU A 251 13.98 13.95 8.34
N GLY A 252 14.39 13.41 7.19
CA GLY A 252 13.50 13.12 6.08
C GLY A 252 14.23 12.85 4.78
N THR A 253 13.48 12.79 3.70
CA THR A 253 13.99 12.54 2.35
C THR A 253 14.07 13.83 1.54
N PRO A 254 14.88 13.87 0.47
CA PRO A 254 14.62 14.83 -0.62
C PRO A 254 13.23 14.56 -1.23
N GLU A 255 12.86 15.34 -2.25
CA GLU A 255 11.72 15.00 -3.09
C GLU A 255 11.86 13.58 -3.65
N MET A 256 10.75 12.85 -3.62
CA MET A 256 10.60 11.47 -4.02
C MET A 256 9.75 11.41 -5.29
N HIS A 257 10.22 12.07 -6.34
CA HIS A 257 9.46 12.29 -7.56
C HIS A 257 9.03 10.96 -8.19
N ASP A 258 9.96 10.03 -8.30
CA ASP A 258 9.77 8.74 -8.98
C ASP A 258 8.81 7.80 -8.26
N VAL A 259 8.76 7.90 -6.93
CA VAL A 259 7.88 7.06 -6.09
C VAL A 259 6.42 7.29 -6.45
N LEU A 260 6.05 8.51 -6.84
CA LEU A 260 4.68 8.83 -7.25
C LEU A 260 4.29 8.13 -8.57
N ALA A 261 5.18 8.09 -9.55
CA ALA A 261 4.94 7.37 -10.81
C ALA A 261 4.72 5.87 -10.57
N VAL A 262 5.54 5.25 -9.69
CA VAL A 262 5.35 3.86 -9.27
C VAL A 262 4.03 3.66 -8.53
N TYR A 263 3.69 4.57 -7.61
CA TYR A 263 2.45 4.50 -6.85
C TYR A 263 1.22 4.51 -7.78
N LEU A 264 1.19 5.40 -8.77
CA LEU A 264 0.11 5.44 -9.75
C LEU A 264 0.08 4.18 -10.62
N ALA A 265 1.24 3.64 -11.02
CA ALA A 265 1.31 2.38 -11.76
C ALA A 265 0.71 1.19 -10.98
N GLY A 266 0.98 1.12 -9.67
CA GLY A 266 0.45 0.08 -8.78
C GLY A 266 -1.02 0.26 -8.40
N SER A 267 -1.55 1.45 -8.63
CA SER A 267 -2.91 1.89 -8.25
C SER A 267 -3.86 2.03 -9.43
N TYR A 268 -3.38 1.90 -10.66
CA TYR A 268 -4.10 2.11 -11.93
C TYR A 268 -5.49 1.45 -12.02
N THR A 269 -5.74 0.33 -11.33
CA THR A 269 -7.04 -0.36 -11.33
C THR A 269 -7.90 -0.12 -10.09
N SER A 270 -7.35 0.50 -9.05
CA SER A 270 -7.99 0.63 -7.72
C SER A 270 -8.22 2.09 -7.30
N VAL A 271 -7.58 3.03 -7.97
CA VAL A 271 -7.70 4.46 -7.70
C VAL A 271 -8.57 5.06 -8.82
N ALA A 272 -9.78 5.50 -8.45
CA ALA A 272 -10.43 6.59 -9.18
C ALA A 272 -9.42 7.75 -9.19
N PRO A 273 -9.10 8.33 -10.35
CA PRO A 273 -7.84 9.03 -10.55
C PRO A 273 -7.63 10.11 -9.49
N THR A 274 -6.48 10.06 -8.79
CA THR A 274 -5.72 11.25 -8.41
C THR A 274 -5.97 12.31 -9.47
N ILE A 275 -6.54 13.48 -9.15
CA ILE A 275 -7.11 14.44 -10.12
C ILE A 275 -6.26 14.51 -11.40
N SER A 276 -6.61 13.65 -12.35
CA SER A 276 -5.84 13.47 -13.56
C SER A 276 -6.61 14.21 -14.61
N PHE A 277 -5.99 15.27 -15.12
CA PHE A 277 -6.57 16.01 -16.22
C PHE A 277 -6.05 15.40 -17.50
N PHE A 278 -6.96 15.11 -18.42
CA PHE A 278 -6.59 14.69 -19.77
C PHE A 278 -6.20 15.95 -20.55
N LEU A 279 -4.89 16.16 -20.69
CA LEU A 279 -4.35 17.38 -21.30
C LEU A 279 -3.59 17.07 -22.60
N PRO A 280 -3.70 17.92 -23.63
CA PRO A 280 -2.98 17.74 -24.88
C PRO A 280 -1.55 18.30 -24.76
N ILE A 281 -0.64 17.49 -24.20
CA ILE A 281 0.72 17.94 -23.84
C ILE A 281 1.75 17.50 -24.89
N PHE A 282 2.74 18.36 -25.15
CA PHE A 282 3.92 18.06 -25.96
C PHE A 282 5.19 18.65 -25.34
N VAL A 283 6.34 18.24 -25.88
CA VAL A 283 7.67 18.75 -25.51
C VAL A 283 8.16 19.73 -26.58
N THR A 284 8.50 20.95 -26.17
CA THR A 284 9.01 22.00 -27.07
C THR A 284 10.47 21.74 -27.46
N ASN A 285 10.94 22.38 -28.53
CA ASN A 285 12.32 22.22 -29.01
C ASN A 285 13.39 22.72 -28.03
N ASP A 286 13.00 23.57 -27.07
CA ASP A 286 13.86 24.08 -26.01
C ASP A 286 13.71 23.31 -24.68
N GLY A 287 12.94 22.21 -24.64
CA GLY A 287 12.90 21.28 -23.51
C GLY A 287 11.83 21.55 -22.46
N PHE A 288 10.81 22.36 -22.77
CA PHE A 288 9.66 22.56 -21.89
C PHE A 288 8.51 21.62 -22.24
N THR A 289 7.72 21.26 -21.24
CA THR A 289 6.41 20.60 -21.43
C THR A 289 5.31 21.67 -21.47
N ARG A 290 4.48 21.63 -22.51
CA ARG A 290 3.43 22.63 -22.75
C ARG A 290 2.15 21.98 -23.26
N GLU A 291 1.03 22.63 -23.00
CA GLU A 291 -0.23 22.30 -23.63
C GLU A 291 -0.29 22.86 -25.05
N ASN A 292 -0.89 22.09 -25.96
CA ASN A 292 -1.27 22.53 -27.28
C ASN A 292 -2.64 21.96 -27.67
N GLN A 293 -3.66 22.82 -27.65
CA GLN A 293 -5.05 22.46 -27.93
C GLN A 293 -5.28 21.96 -29.37
N THR A 294 -4.31 22.11 -30.28
CA THR A 294 -4.42 21.52 -31.64
C THR A 294 -4.05 20.04 -31.68
N ILE A 295 -3.53 19.47 -30.59
CA ILE A 295 -3.19 18.04 -30.49
C ILE A 295 -4.43 17.30 -29.98
N GLU A 296 -4.95 16.35 -30.76
CA GLU A 296 -6.13 15.57 -30.38
C GLU A 296 -5.85 14.59 -29.23
N LYS A 297 -4.62 14.08 -29.17
CA LYS A 297 -4.21 13.10 -28.16
C LYS A 297 -4.02 13.78 -26.82
N THR A 298 -4.72 13.28 -25.80
CA THR A 298 -4.59 13.74 -24.41
C THR A 298 -3.83 12.74 -23.54
N ILE A 299 -3.19 13.25 -22.50
CA ILE A 299 -2.38 12.50 -21.54
C ILE A 299 -3.00 12.66 -20.15
N SER A 300 -3.17 11.56 -19.42
CA SER A 300 -3.68 11.56 -18.04
C SER A 300 -2.62 12.19 -17.13
N THR A 301 -2.80 13.45 -16.72
CA THR A 301 -1.75 14.22 -16.05
C THR A 301 -2.11 14.54 -14.61
N CYS A 302 -1.27 14.14 -13.66
CA CYS A 302 -1.47 14.42 -12.24
C CYS A 302 -1.03 15.86 -11.93
N LEU A 303 -1.97 16.76 -11.68
CA LEU A 303 -1.68 18.20 -11.47
C LEU A 303 -2.03 18.72 -10.08
N LYS A 304 -2.94 18.04 -9.36
CA LYS A 304 -3.37 18.46 -8.03
C LYS A 304 -3.92 17.27 -7.26
N TYR A 305 -3.77 17.29 -5.94
CA TYR A 305 -4.46 16.37 -5.05
C TYR A 305 -5.87 16.91 -4.69
N GLU A 306 -6.84 16.03 -4.41
CA GLU A 306 -8.21 16.40 -3.93
C GLU A 306 -8.23 16.93 -2.49
N THR A 307 -7.19 17.65 -2.10
CA THR A 307 -7.07 18.31 -0.81
C THR A 307 -6.61 19.75 -1.06
N SER A 308 -7.02 20.64 -0.15
CA SER A 308 -6.48 22.00 -0.12
C SER A 308 -5.00 22.04 0.23
N ASP A 309 -4.46 20.94 0.78
CA ASP A 309 -3.07 20.81 1.21
C ASP A 309 -2.35 19.66 0.46
N PRO A 310 -1.49 19.94 -0.53
CA PRO A 310 -0.76 18.90 -1.25
C PRO A 310 0.13 18.04 -0.33
N TYR A 311 0.56 18.55 0.83
CA TYR A 311 1.36 17.77 1.79
C TYR A 311 0.57 16.67 2.49
N GLU A 312 -0.75 16.84 2.65
CA GLU A 312 -1.59 15.83 3.27
C GLU A 312 -1.70 14.59 2.37
N ALA A 313 -1.90 14.79 1.06
CA ALA A 313 -1.98 13.70 0.11
C ALA A 313 -0.63 13.00 -0.08
N THR A 314 0.48 13.75 -0.11
CA THR A 314 1.81 13.13 -0.17
C THR A 314 2.13 12.37 1.11
N ALA A 315 1.73 12.87 2.29
CA ALA A 315 1.86 12.14 3.55
C ALA A 315 1.05 10.82 3.55
N GLN A 316 -0.15 10.81 2.98
CA GLN A 316 -0.94 9.58 2.83
C GLN A 316 -0.27 8.58 1.88
N ILE A 317 0.22 9.03 0.73
CA ILE A 317 0.94 8.17 -0.23
C ILE A 317 2.22 7.63 0.41
N ALA A 318 3.00 8.50 1.06
CA ALA A 318 4.22 8.12 1.75
C ALA A 318 3.95 7.13 2.89
N LEU A 319 2.82 7.27 3.60
CA LEU A 319 2.35 6.30 4.59
C LEU A 319 2.03 4.95 3.93
N MET A 320 1.32 4.93 2.79
CA MET A 320 1.01 3.69 2.08
C MET A 320 2.26 2.98 1.57
N VAL A 321 3.20 3.73 0.96
CA VAL A 321 4.51 3.21 0.53
C VAL A 321 5.28 2.65 1.72
N THR A 322 5.30 3.38 2.83
CA THR A 322 5.94 2.92 4.08
C THR A 322 5.31 1.63 4.58
N ILE A 323 3.98 1.54 4.60
CA ILE A 323 3.25 0.33 5.02
C ILE A 323 3.59 -0.84 4.11
N ASP A 324 3.57 -0.66 2.78
CA ASP A 324 3.84 -1.74 1.82
C ASP A 324 5.30 -2.24 1.92
N ILE A 325 6.27 -1.34 2.12
CA ILE A 325 7.67 -1.71 2.39
C ILE A 325 7.77 -2.48 3.72
N LEU A 326 7.10 -2.00 4.77
CA LEU A 326 7.14 -2.62 6.09
C LEU A 326 6.39 -3.94 6.16
N ASP A 327 5.27 -4.10 5.45
CA ASP A 327 4.46 -5.31 5.46
C ASP A 327 5.24 -6.50 4.91
N ARG A 328 6.00 -6.29 3.82
CA ARG A 328 6.94 -7.29 3.32
C ARG A 328 8.09 -7.59 4.28
N THR A 329 8.47 -6.63 5.13
CA THR A 329 9.46 -6.85 6.19
C THR A 329 8.89 -7.59 7.41
N MET A 330 7.56 -7.54 7.60
CA MET A 330 6.83 -8.27 8.62
C MET A 330 6.30 -9.64 8.14
N THR A 331 6.39 -9.93 6.84
CA THR A 331 5.99 -11.22 6.24
C THR A 331 7.16 -11.94 5.57
N THR A 332 8.03 -12.52 6.41
CA THR A 332 8.61 -13.85 6.17
C THR A 332 9.07 -14.47 7.50
N TRP A 333 8.09 -14.74 8.36
CA TRP A 333 8.08 -16.00 9.12
C TRP A 333 6.96 -16.85 8.55
N LEU A 334 7.22 -17.45 7.39
CA LEU A 334 6.61 -18.73 7.05
C LEU A 334 7.26 -19.73 8.01
N VAL A 335 6.64 -19.97 9.16
CA VAL A 335 6.81 -21.25 9.83
C VAL A 335 6.10 -22.26 8.94
N SER A 336 6.84 -22.85 8.00
CA SER A 336 6.51 -24.18 7.50
C SER A 336 6.40 -25.09 8.73
N PRO A 337 5.29 -25.82 8.93
CA PRO A 337 5.26 -26.88 9.93
C PRO A 337 6.12 -28.02 9.39
N SER A 338 7.44 -27.90 9.56
CA SER A 338 8.35 -29.02 9.36
C SER A 338 8.81 -29.53 10.72
N SER A 339 8.35 -30.74 10.98
CA SER A 339 8.76 -31.72 11.98
C SER A 339 8.18 -31.61 13.41
N PRO A 340 7.50 -32.68 13.86
CA PRO A 340 6.98 -32.84 15.21
C PRO A 340 8.09 -33.24 16.19
N THR A 341 9.00 -32.33 16.54
CA THR A 341 9.92 -32.57 17.65
C THR A 341 10.23 -31.27 18.41
N GLY A 342 9.53 -31.06 19.53
CA GLY A 342 10.10 -30.45 20.73
C GLY A 342 10.18 -28.92 20.81
N ASN A 343 9.04 -28.23 20.94
CA ASN A 343 8.77 -27.27 22.04
C ASN A 343 7.44 -26.53 21.81
N ASN A 344 6.34 -27.15 22.26
CA ASN A 344 5.07 -26.47 22.49
C ASN A 344 5.25 -25.42 23.60
N ARG A 345 5.52 -24.16 23.26
CA ARG A 345 5.24 -23.07 24.22
C ARG A 345 3.73 -22.85 24.27
N ARG A 346 3.06 -23.59 25.16
CA ARG A 346 1.69 -23.29 25.57
C ARG A 346 1.64 -21.86 26.11
N ILE A 347 0.76 -21.03 25.56
CA ILE A 347 0.55 -19.66 26.01
C ILE A 347 -0.61 -19.70 27.02
N GLU A 348 -0.30 -19.54 28.30
CA GLU A 348 -1.29 -19.61 29.39
C GLU A 348 -1.54 -18.23 30.04
N PHE A 349 -2.76 -18.04 30.55
CA PHE A 349 -3.11 -16.99 31.50
C PHE A 349 -4.07 -17.54 32.52
N ALA A 350 -3.73 -17.43 33.79
CA ALA A 350 -4.53 -17.99 34.87
C ALA A 350 -4.93 -19.48 34.65
N GLY A 351 -4.14 -20.25 33.88
CA GLY A 351 -4.36 -21.66 33.54
C GLY A 351 -5.33 -21.92 32.36
N ILE A 352 -5.43 -21.01 31.38
CA ILE A 352 -6.32 -21.14 30.20
C ILE A 352 -5.51 -21.24 28.90
N ASP A 353 -5.72 -22.32 28.14
CA ASP A 353 -5.08 -22.63 26.84
C ASP A 353 -5.92 -22.10 25.66
N LEU A 354 -5.26 -21.51 24.65
CA LEU A 354 -5.87 -20.86 23.48
C LEU A 354 -6.37 -21.84 22.41
N TRP A 355 -5.90 -23.09 22.40
CA TRP A 355 -6.26 -24.05 21.35
C TRP A 355 -7.59 -24.75 21.61
N THR A 356 -7.93 -24.97 22.89
CA THR A 356 -9.22 -25.52 23.32
C THR A 356 -9.60 -24.94 24.69
N ILE A 357 -10.54 -23.99 24.71
CA ILE A 357 -11.02 -23.42 25.98
C ILE A 357 -12.25 -24.22 26.45
N ALA A 358 -12.06 -25.03 27.49
CA ALA A 358 -13.16 -25.78 28.07
C ALA A 358 -14.23 -24.86 28.69
N ARG A 359 -15.49 -25.32 28.73
CA ARG A 359 -16.62 -24.56 29.32
C ARG A 359 -16.35 -24.09 30.75
N LYS A 360 -15.59 -24.87 31.53
CA LYS A 360 -15.14 -24.52 32.90
C LYS A 360 -14.16 -23.35 32.91
N GLN A 361 -13.23 -23.30 31.95
CA GLN A 361 -12.28 -22.19 31.80
C GLN A 361 -12.99 -20.91 31.34
N LEU A 362 -13.96 -20.99 30.43
CA LEU A 362 -14.80 -19.85 30.04
C LEU A 362 -15.59 -19.27 31.22
N ARG A 363 -16.11 -20.13 32.11
CA ARG A 363 -16.78 -19.69 33.34
C ARG A 363 -15.81 -18.99 34.30
N LYS A 364 -14.60 -19.51 34.47
CA LYS A 364 -13.55 -18.87 35.28
C LYS A 364 -13.15 -17.51 34.70
N LEU A 365 -12.99 -17.41 33.39
CA LEU A 365 -12.69 -16.18 32.68
C LEU A 365 -13.77 -15.11 32.91
N ARG A 366 -15.04 -15.49 32.79
CA ARG A 366 -16.18 -14.61 33.08
C ARG A 366 -16.19 -14.13 34.54
N LEU A 367 -15.89 -15.02 35.50
CA LEU A 367 -15.80 -14.65 36.92
C LEU A 367 -14.73 -13.58 37.15
N LEU A 368 -13.53 -13.75 36.58
CA LEU A 368 -12.43 -12.78 36.67
C LEU A 368 -12.76 -11.42 36.03
N ALA A 369 -13.64 -11.41 35.03
CA ALA A 369 -13.97 -10.22 34.27
C ALA A 369 -15.03 -9.31 34.94
N GLY A 370 -15.76 -9.81 35.94
CA GLY A 370 -16.89 -9.09 36.56
C GLY A 370 -18.13 -9.97 36.85
N GLY A 371 -18.01 -11.29 36.67
CA GLY A 371 -19.03 -12.25 37.07
C GLY A 371 -20.30 -12.15 36.22
N ASN A 372 -21.46 -12.08 36.88
CA ASN A 372 -22.75 -12.18 36.19
C ASN A 372 -23.08 -11.00 35.28
N THR A 373 -22.45 -9.84 35.51
CA THR A 373 -22.65 -8.61 34.70
C THR A 373 -21.95 -8.65 33.34
N ILE A 374 -21.07 -9.63 33.13
CA ILE A 374 -20.27 -9.83 31.93
C ILE A 374 -20.67 -11.14 31.25
N THR A 375 -20.66 -11.22 29.91
CA THR A 375 -20.88 -12.49 29.22
C THR A 375 -19.58 -13.24 28.95
N ILE A 376 -19.70 -14.53 28.68
CA ILE A 376 -18.56 -15.36 28.24
C ILE A 376 -17.91 -14.78 26.98
N GLN A 377 -18.70 -14.20 26.05
CA GLN A 377 -18.19 -13.64 24.81
C GLN A 377 -17.34 -12.37 25.06
N ASP A 378 -17.78 -11.46 25.95
CA ASP A 378 -16.98 -10.27 26.26
C ASP A 378 -15.67 -10.67 26.93
N ALA A 379 -15.74 -11.59 27.90
CA ALA A 379 -14.58 -12.08 28.62
C ALA A 379 -13.59 -12.77 27.67
N LEU A 380 -14.08 -13.59 26.73
CA LEU A 380 -13.25 -14.25 25.72
C LEU A 380 -12.59 -13.24 24.77
N THR A 381 -13.36 -12.26 24.30
CA THR A 381 -12.87 -11.21 23.40
C THR A 381 -11.80 -10.37 24.10
N ALA A 382 -12.08 -9.91 25.32
CA ALA A 382 -11.14 -9.14 26.12
C ALA A 382 -9.86 -9.92 26.44
N TYR A 383 -9.98 -11.24 26.63
CA TYR A 383 -8.84 -12.10 26.87
C TYR A 383 -7.90 -12.17 25.67
N ILE A 384 -8.46 -12.33 24.47
CA ILE A 384 -7.71 -12.36 23.22
C ILE A 384 -7.04 -11.00 22.98
N ILE A 385 -7.76 -9.89 23.18
CA ILE A 385 -7.22 -8.54 23.05
C ILE A 385 -6.06 -8.33 24.02
N LEU A 386 -6.27 -8.62 25.30
CA LEU A 386 -5.23 -8.52 26.33
C LEU A 386 -3.99 -9.32 25.92
N LYS A 387 -4.17 -10.52 25.38
CA LYS A 387 -3.04 -11.38 24.98
C LYS A 387 -2.30 -10.85 23.77
N LEU A 388 -3.01 -10.36 22.76
CA LEU A 388 -2.38 -9.72 21.62
C LEU A 388 -1.62 -8.46 22.06
N ASN A 389 -2.23 -7.62 22.90
CA ASN A 389 -1.57 -6.44 23.43
C ASN A 389 -0.35 -6.80 24.29
N THR A 390 -0.46 -7.76 25.21
CA THR A 390 0.63 -8.11 26.15
C THR A 390 1.75 -8.97 25.55
N HIS A 391 1.50 -9.74 24.48
CA HIS A 391 2.51 -10.65 23.92
C HIS A 391 2.92 -10.31 22.49
N CYS A 392 2.04 -9.73 21.69
CA CYS A 392 2.32 -9.39 20.31
C CYS A 392 2.63 -7.90 20.13
N TYR A 393 2.04 -7.03 20.96
CA TYR A 393 2.09 -5.58 20.77
C TYR A 393 2.69 -4.80 21.95
N LEU A 394 3.19 -5.47 23.00
CA LEU A 394 3.60 -4.85 24.27
C LEU A 394 4.57 -3.68 24.13
N ASN A 395 5.41 -3.71 23.09
CA ASN A 395 6.44 -2.70 22.82
C ASN A 395 6.13 -1.87 21.56
N ASP A 396 4.87 -1.85 21.11
CA ASP A 396 4.39 -1.12 19.95
C ASP A 396 2.97 -0.58 20.23
N ASP A 397 2.91 0.53 20.98
CA ASP A 397 1.66 1.20 21.37
C ASP A 397 0.79 1.57 20.16
N SER A 398 1.41 1.81 19.00
CA SER A 398 0.70 2.11 17.75
C SER A 398 -0.09 0.92 17.20
N ARG A 399 0.20 -0.30 17.69
CA ARG A 399 -0.48 -1.55 17.34
C ARG A 399 -1.33 -2.12 18.46
N HIS A 400 -1.33 -1.48 19.63
CA HIS A 400 -2.27 -1.86 20.68
C HIS A 400 -3.69 -1.82 20.14
N ILE A 401 -4.44 -2.89 20.36
CA ILE A 401 -5.86 -2.89 20.07
C ILE A 401 -6.51 -1.99 21.12
N LEU A 402 -7.15 -0.92 20.67
CA LEU A 402 -7.71 0.11 21.55
C LEU A 402 -9.24 0.09 21.58
N HIS A 403 -9.87 -0.53 20.59
CA HIS A 403 -11.32 -0.61 20.52
C HIS A 403 -11.79 -1.82 19.71
N THR A 404 -13.07 -2.13 19.84
CA THR A 404 -13.72 -3.31 19.26
C THR A 404 -14.88 -2.90 18.38
N ASN A 405 -14.98 -3.57 17.23
CA ASN A 405 -16.15 -3.51 16.35
C ASN A 405 -16.88 -4.83 16.42
N THR A 406 -18.01 -4.86 17.14
CA THR A 406 -18.80 -6.08 17.30
C THR A 406 -19.94 -6.12 16.30
N PHE A 407 -19.95 -7.14 15.45
CA PHE A 407 -20.99 -7.33 14.44
C PHE A 407 -22.16 -8.13 14.98
N VAL A 408 -23.36 -7.68 14.63
CA VAL A 408 -24.61 -8.40 14.82
C VAL A 408 -25.33 -8.44 13.48
N ASN A 409 -25.62 -9.66 13.02
CA ASN A 409 -26.47 -9.85 11.85
C ASN A 409 -27.94 -9.75 12.26
N ILE A 410 -28.65 -8.83 11.65
CA ILE A 410 -30.09 -8.59 11.78
C ILE A 410 -30.76 -9.10 10.51
N ARG A 411 -31.90 -9.77 10.64
CA ARG A 411 -32.68 -10.29 9.52
C ARG A 411 -34.08 -9.69 9.49
N ASP A 412 -34.70 -9.78 8.31
CA ASP A 412 -36.10 -9.40 8.08
C ASP A 412 -36.38 -7.97 8.56
N VAL A 413 -35.49 -7.05 8.18
CA VAL A 413 -35.65 -5.61 8.42
C VAL A 413 -36.97 -5.17 7.80
N SER A 414 -37.85 -4.58 8.60
CA SER A 414 -39.20 -4.16 8.16
C SER A 414 -39.19 -3.37 6.86
N ASP A 415 -40.20 -3.59 6.01
CA ASP A 415 -40.45 -2.80 4.79
C ASP A 415 -40.70 -1.30 5.07
N SER A 416 -40.89 -0.92 6.33
CA SER A 416 -40.91 0.50 6.76
C SER A 416 -39.53 1.15 6.81
N ILE A 417 -38.46 0.34 6.81
CA ILE A 417 -37.05 0.75 6.90
C ILE A 417 -36.29 0.37 5.61
N ALA A 418 -36.67 -0.73 4.94
CA ALA A 418 -36.10 -1.17 3.67
C ALA A 418 -37.15 -1.12 2.53
N PRO A 419 -36.80 -0.73 1.29
CA PRO A 419 -37.75 -0.68 0.17
C PRO A 419 -38.43 -2.03 -0.12
N VAL A 420 -39.73 -2.00 -0.44
CA VAL A 420 -40.52 -3.17 -0.84
C VAL A 420 -39.82 -3.92 -1.99
N GLY A 421 -39.52 -5.20 -1.77
CA GLY A 421 -38.88 -6.08 -2.76
C GLY A 421 -37.39 -6.39 -2.52
N LEU A 422 -36.78 -5.85 -1.46
CA LEU A 422 -35.40 -6.17 -1.06
C LEU A 422 -35.36 -7.06 0.19
N VAL A 423 -34.78 -8.26 0.08
CA VAL A 423 -34.44 -9.10 1.24
C VAL A 423 -33.17 -8.53 1.90
N ALA A 424 -33.31 -7.60 2.83
CA ALA A 424 -32.17 -7.00 3.52
C ALA A 424 -31.77 -7.81 4.77
N SER A 425 -30.61 -8.48 4.73
CA SER A 425 -29.87 -8.81 5.95
C SER A 425 -29.13 -7.55 6.40
N GLY A 426 -29.53 -6.96 7.53
CA GLY A 426 -28.85 -5.82 8.12
C GLY A 426 -27.61 -6.28 8.91
N ILE A 427 -26.49 -5.60 8.74
CA ILE A 427 -25.33 -5.80 9.62
C ILE A 427 -25.25 -4.59 10.54
N PHE A 428 -25.37 -4.81 11.84
CA PHE A 428 -25.21 -3.78 12.85
C PHE A 428 -23.82 -3.89 13.48
N ILE A 429 -23.08 -2.79 13.45
CA ILE A 429 -21.72 -2.70 13.98
C ILE A 429 -21.75 -1.88 15.26
N MET A 430 -21.38 -2.50 16.38
CA MET A 430 -21.26 -1.84 17.67
C MET A 430 -19.80 -1.48 17.91
N LEU A 431 -19.49 -0.19 17.80
CA LEU A 431 -18.17 0.36 18.11
C LEU A 431 -18.06 0.61 19.62
N SER A 432 -16.98 0.10 20.23
CA SER A 432 -16.63 0.47 21.60
C SER A 432 -15.94 1.82 21.67
N ASP A 433 -16.01 2.43 22.84
CA ASP A 433 -15.10 3.52 23.19
C ASP A 433 -13.67 2.96 23.31
N ASP A 434 -12.67 3.84 23.35
CA ASP A 434 -11.28 3.46 23.59
C ASP A 434 -11.14 2.78 24.96
N PHE A 435 -10.26 1.78 25.04
CA PHE A 435 -9.90 1.17 26.31
C PHE A 435 -9.04 2.14 27.10
N ASP A 436 -9.52 2.61 28.26
CA ASP A 436 -8.71 3.47 29.15
C ASP A 436 -7.42 2.77 29.59
N ASP A 437 -7.44 1.43 29.64
CA ASP A 437 -6.26 0.59 29.85
C ASP A 437 -6.37 -0.68 28.98
N SER A 438 -5.64 -0.67 27.86
CA SER A 438 -5.59 -1.76 26.89
C SER A 438 -4.76 -2.99 27.33
N LEU A 439 -4.16 -2.93 28.53
CA LEU A 439 -3.47 -4.03 29.19
C LEU A 439 -4.22 -4.53 30.44
N SER A 440 -5.39 -3.96 30.74
CA SER A 440 -6.27 -4.41 31.82
C SER A 440 -7.43 -5.25 31.29
N PHE A 441 -7.42 -6.52 31.67
CA PHE A 441 -8.51 -7.45 31.38
C PHE A 441 -9.89 -6.90 31.77
N SER A 442 -9.97 -6.27 32.94
CA SER A 442 -11.24 -5.73 33.46
C SER A 442 -11.68 -4.49 32.69
N ASN A 443 -10.75 -3.59 32.33
CA ASN A 443 -11.08 -2.38 31.56
C ASN A 443 -11.62 -2.76 30.18
N ILE A 444 -10.87 -3.57 29.42
CA ILE A 444 -11.28 -4.04 28.08
C ILE A 444 -12.67 -4.69 28.15
N THR A 445 -12.88 -5.61 29.09
CA THR A 445 -14.17 -6.32 29.22
C THR A 445 -15.33 -5.37 29.51
N LYS A 446 -15.15 -4.43 30.46
CA LYS A 446 -16.20 -3.47 30.83
C LYS A 446 -16.51 -2.52 29.68
N THR A 447 -15.51 -2.08 28.92
CA THR A 447 -15.69 -1.19 27.76
C THR A 447 -16.44 -1.90 26.64
N ILE A 448 -16.13 -3.16 26.34
CA ILE A 448 -16.92 -4.00 25.42
C ILE A 448 -18.37 -4.14 25.90
N ARG A 449 -18.60 -4.47 27.18
CA ARG A 449 -19.97 -4.64 27.70
C ARG A 449 -20.75 -3.32 27.68
N ARG A 450 -20.12 -2.19 28.00
CA ARG A 450 -20.75 -0.85 27.92
C ARG A 450 -21.19 -0.54 26.49
N SER A 451 -20.37 -0.82 25.48
CA SER A 451 -20.73 -0.56 24.07
C SER A 451 -21.95 -1.37 23.62
N ILE A 452 -22.01 -2.64 24.01
CA ILE A 452 -23.15 -3.53 23.73
C ILE A 452 -24.41 -3.02 24.45
N VAL A 453 -24.32 -2.66 25.74
CA VAL A 453 -25.47 -2.15 26.51
C VAL A 453 -25.97 -0.82 25.95
N ARG A 454 -25.07 0.11 25.61
CA ARG A 454 -25.40 1.39 24.96
C ARG A 454 -26.15 1.16 23.65
N SER A 455 -25.68 0.20 22.85
CA SER A 455 -26.28 -0.14 21.56
C SER A 455 -27.67 -0.80 21.66
N ARG A 456 -28.10 -1.22 22.85
CA ARG A 456 -29.49 -1.67 23.12
C ARG A 456 -30.46 -0.51 23.33
N ASN A 457 -29.98 0.69 23.61
CA ASN A 457 -30.85 1.83 23.88
C ASN A 457 -31.53 2.28 22.58
N SER A 458 -32.86 2.23 22.55
CA SER A 458 -33.65 2.54 21.36
C SER A 458 -33.44 3.97 20.85
N LYS A 459 -33.19 4.94 21.73
CA LYS A 459 -32.91 6.33 21.34
C LYS A 459 -31.54 6.47 20.69
N PHE A 460 -30.51 5.82 21.26
CA PHE A 460 -29.17 5.78 20.68
C PHE A 460 -29.19 5.11 19.30
N LEU A 461 -29.82 3.93 19.20
CA LEU A 461 -29.91 3.17 17.96
C LEU A 461 -30.66 3.95 16.86
N LYS A 462 -31.80 4.57 17.19
CA LYS A 462 -32.56 5.40 16.25
C LYS A 462 -31.73 6.55 15.68
N SER A 463 -30.92 7.22 16.51
CA SER A 463 -30.05 8.31 16.08
C SER A 463 -28.97 7.84 15.10
N CYS A 464 -28.33 6.71 15.40
CA CYS A 464 -27.31 6.12 14.53
C CYS A 464 -27.90 5.65 13.20
N LEU A 465 -29.07 5.00 13.22
CA LEU A 465 -29.76 4.54 12.02
C LEU A 465 -30.20 5.71 11.13
N ALA A 466 -30.74 6.79 11.71
CA ALA A 466 -31.11 7.98 10.95
C ALA A 466 -29.89 8.65 10.28
N THR A 467 -28.76 8.72 10.99
CA THR A 467 -27.51 9.27 10.46
C THR A 467 -26.97 8.41 9.31
N ALA A 468 -26.98 7.08 9.50
CA ALA A 468 -26.54 6.13 8.48
C ALA A 468 -27.46 6.17 7.23
N ASP A 469 -28.78 6.25 7.41
CA ASP A 469 -29.75 6.35 6.32
C ASP A 469 -29.54 7.63 5.49
N GLU A 470 -29.37 8.79 6.13
CA GLU A 470 -29.09 10.05 5.44
C GLU A 470 -27.77 10.00 4.66
N LEU A 471 -26.71 9.48 5.29
CA LEU A 471 -25.41 9.29 4.63
C LEU A 471 -25.54 8.36 3.42
N MET A 472 -26.18 7.19 3.56
CA MET A 472 -26.34 6.24 2.47
C MET A 472 -27.19 6.82 1.32
N ARG A 473 -28.26 7.56 1.62
CA ARG A 473 -29.07 8.25 0.60
C ARG A 473 -28.27 9.31 -0.14
N ARG A 474 -27.46 10.09 0.58
CA ARG A 474 -26.54 11.06 -0.03
C ARG A 474 -25.53 10.36 -0.93
N MET A 475 -24.93 9.26 -0.48
CA MET A 475 -23.95 8.52 -1.27
C MET A 475 -24.57 7.92 -2.55
N VAL A 476 -25.79 7.39 -2.48
CA VAL A 476 -26.52 6.91 -3.67
C VAL A 476 -26.81 8.06 -4.64
N ARG A 477 -27.27 9.21 -4.12
CA ARG A 477 -27.54 10.42 -4.93
C ARG A 477 -26.29 10.91 -5.65
N ASP A 478 -25.16 10.89 -4.94
CA ASP A 478 -23.88 11.40 -5.40
C ASP A 478 -23.04 10.34 -6.14
N LYS A 479 -23.60 9.14 -6.37
CA LYS A 479 -22.94 7.98 -7.00
C LYS A 479 -21.61 7.59 -6.35
N GLN A 480 -21.52 7.75 -5.03
CA GLN A 480 -20.35 7.39 -4.21
C GLN A 480 -20.52 6.01 -3.55
N LEU A 481 -19.41 5.30 -3.36
CA LEU A 481 -19.37 4.05 -2.61
C LEU A 481 -19.14 4.32 -1.11
N ALA A 482 -19.82 3.57 -0.24
CA ALA A 482 -19.62 3.61 1.21
C ALA A 482 -18.14 3.38 1.57
N ASN A 483 -17.44 4.43 2.03
CA ASN A 483 -16.09 4.32 2.53
C ASN A 483 -16.14 3.95 4.02
N MET A 484 -16.02 2.65 4.32
CA MET A 484 -15.87 2.20 5.71
C MET A 484 -14.42 2.45 6.14
N VAL A 485 -14.21 3.51 6.92
CA VAL A 485 -12.90 3.78 7.53
C VAL A 485 -12.67 2.79 8.67
N PHE A 486 -11.61 2.00 8.57
CA PHE A 486 -11.17 1.07 9.61
C PHE A 486 -9.91 1.63 10.27
N PHE A 487 -9.88 1.66 11.60
CA PHE A 487 -8.73 2.12 12.36
C PHE A 487 -7.68 1.01 12.49
N SER A 488 -6.40 1.38 12.52
CA SER A 488 -5.28 0.44 12.67
C SER A 488 -5.30 -0.35 13.99
N ASN A 489 -6.02 0.17 14.98
CA ASN A 489 -6.14 -0.32 16.35
C ASN A 489 -7.46 -1.08 16.59
N ASP A 490 -8.21 -1.36 15.51
CA ASP A 490 -9.45 -2.12 15.54
C ASP A 490 -9.22 -3.63 15.65
N ILE A 491 -10.09 -4.28 16.43
CA ILE A 491 -10.42 -5.69 16.23
C ILE A 491 -11.90 -5.85 15.90
N PHE A 492 -12.17 -6.62 14.85
CA PHE A 492 -13.52 -6.91 14.38
C PHE A 492 -13.96 -8.26 14.94
N VAL A 493 -15.11 -8.28 15.63
CA VAL A 493 -15.58 -9.45 16.37
C VAL A 493 -16.94 -9.89 15.82
N ASN A 494 -16.99 -11.11 15.32
CA ASN A 494 -18.22 -11.72 14.82
C ASN A 494 -18.48 -13.04 15.57
N SER A 495 -19.61 -13.14 16.27
CA SER A 495 -19.92 -14.29 17.11
C SER A 495 -21.22 -14.95 16.67
N ASN A 496 -21.19 -16.28 16.55
CA ASN A 496 -22.38 -17.12 16.33
C ASN A 496 -23.05 -17.55 17.63
N CYS A 497 -22.54 -17.10 18.78
CA CYS A 497 -23.22 -17.31 20.05
C CYS A 497 -24.35 -16.29 20.18
N THR A 498 -25.58 -16.75 20.38
CA THR A 498 -26.72 -15.88 20.70
C THR A 498 -26.35 -15.01 21.89
N TYR A 499 -26.38 -13.68 21.71
CA TYR A 499 -26.19 -12.77 22.83
C TYR A 499 -27.34 -12.92 23.82
N ASP A 500 -27.06 -12.73 25.11
CA ASP A 500 -27.97 -12.93 26.25
C ASP A 500 -29.22 -12.02 26.24
N TRP A 501 -29.34 -11.16 25.25
CA TRP A 501 -30.40 -10.18 25.05
C TRP A 501 -31.06 -10.24 23.68
N ALA A 502 -30.73 -11.23 22.86
CA ALA A 502 -31.45 -11.45 21.60
C ALA A 502 -32.97 -11.53 21.83
N ASN A 503 -33.39 -11.92 23.04
CA ASN A 503 -34.79 -11.99 23.47
C ASN A 503 -35.29 -10.72 24.20
N LEU A 504 -34.44 -9.72 24.43
CA LEU A 504 -34.73 -8.48 25.20
C LEU A 504 -34.87 -7.23 24.31
N VAL A 505 -34.41 -7.30 23.05
CA VAL A 505 -34.67 -6.27 22.05
C VAL A 505 -35.62 -6.89 21.04
N ASP A 506 -36.90 -6.56 21.19
CA ASP A 506 -37.95 -7.06 20.32
C ASP A 506 -38.13 -6.09 19.14
N PHE A 507 -37.64 -6.50 17.97
CA PHE A 507 -38.04 -5.91 16.68
C PHE A 507 -39.25 -6.65 16.09
N VAL A 508 -40.03 -7.31 16.94
CA VAL A 508 -41.30 -8.05 16.72
C VAL A 508 -41.15 -9.56 16.40
N TYR A 509 -40.00 -10.24 16.51
CA TYR A 509 -39.93 -11.67 16.10
C TYR A 509 -38.90 -12.58 16.82
N THR A 510 -39.35 -13.79 17.18
CA THR A 510 -38.59 -14.91 17.77
C THR A 510 -38.22 -15.99 16.73
N ASP A 511 -37.04 -16.61 16.90
CA ASP A 511 -36.62 -17.93 16.35
C ASP A 511 -36.13 -18.11 14.89
N LYS A 512 -35.67 -17.08 14.16
CA LYS A 512 -35.13 -17.31 12.78
C LYS A 512 -33.79 -16.62 12.48
N CYS A 513 -32.67 -17.33 12.69
CA CYS A 513 -31.32 -16.84 12.34
C CYS A 513 -30.53 -17.90 11.52
N ARG A 514 -30.13 -17.61 10.26
CA ARG A 514 -29.31 -18.52 9.40
C ARG A 514 -28.41 -17.86 8.33
N PHE A 515 -27.27 -17.29 8.72
CA PHE A 515 -26.04 -16.93 7.96
C PHE A 515 -26.03 -16.20 6.57
N TYR A 516 -25.22 -15.13 6.50
CA TYR A 516 -24.37 -14.72 5.36
C TYR A 516 -23.03 -14.17 5.92
N THR A 517 -21.90 -14.46 5.26
CA THR A 517 -20.55 -14.03 5.66
C THR A 517 -20.14 -12.75 4.95
N GLY A 518 -19.71 -11.72 5.68
CA GLY A 518 -19.08 -10.54 5.06
C GLY A 518 -18.47 -9.57 6.07
N CYS A 519 -17.16 -9.66 6.30
CA CYS A 519 -16.32 -8.58 6.82
C CYS A 519 -14.84 -8.91 6.54
N THR A 520 -14.02 -7.88 6.35
CA THR A 520 -12.57 -7.96 6.17
C THR A 520 -11.93 -6.88 7.05
N GLY A 521 -10.94 -7.25 7.86
CA GLY A 521 -10.19 -6.33 8.71
C GLY A 521 -8.87 -6.95 9.15
N ARG A 522 -7.89 -6.13 9.54
CA ARG A 522 -6.53 -6.57 9.92
C ARG A 522 -6.55 -7.61 11.03
N LEU A 523 -7.39 -7.40 12.04
CA LEU A 523 -7.64 -8.34 13.12
C LEU A 523 -9.13 -8.69 13.12
N TYR A 524 -9.45 -9.93 12.77
CA TYR A 524 -10.82 -10.42 12.67
C TYR A 524 -10.98 -11.69 13.52
N LEU A 525 -11.77 -11.60 14.58
CA LEU A 525 -12.09 -12.69 15.48
C LEU A 525 -13.48 -13.24 15.15
N ARG A 526 -13.54 -14.56 14.90
CA ARG A 526 -14.80 -15.26 14.69
C ARG A 526 -15.01 -16.37 15.70
N VAL A 527 -16.17 -16.37 16.36
CA VAL A 527 -16.50 -17.37 17.39
C VAL A 527 -17.62 -18.29 16.94
N PHE A 528 -17.36 -19.59 16.97
CA PHE A 528 -18.30 -20.65 16.62
C PHE A 528 -18.54 -21.57 17.81
N ARG A 529 -19.73 -22.16 17.92
CA ARG A 529 -19.88 -23.41 18.68
C ARG A 529 -19.30 -24.53 17.82
N LEU A 530 -18.44 -25.36 18.42
CA LEU A 530 -18.08 -26.64 17.81
C LEU A 530 -19.38 -27.41 17.53
N ASN A 531 -19.49 -27.99 16.32
CA ASN A 531 -20.58 -28.92 16.02
C ASN A 531 -20.61 -29.99 17.11
N PRO A 532 -21.79 -30.46 17.55
CA PRO A 532 -21.87 -31.66 18.36
C PRO A 532 -21.06 -32.77 17.68
N VAL A 533 -20.27 -33.52 18.44
CA VAL A 533 -19.70 -34.76 17.91
C VAL A 533 -20.88 -35.64 17.54
N HIS A 534 -20.95 -36.07 16.28
CA HIS A 534 -21.97 -37.00 15.82
C HIS A 534 -21.75 -38.33 16.54
N ASP A 535 -22.56 -38.62 17.56
CA ASP A 535 -22.47 -39.85 18.34
C ASP A 535 -23.24 -41.02 17.72
N GLY A 536 -23.85 -40.82 16.55
CA GLY A 536 -24.59 -41.85 15.83
C GLY A 536 -25.98 -42.14 16.39
N THR A 537 -26.49 -41.34 17.33
CA THR A 537 -27.77 -41.60 18.00
C THR A 537 -28.86 -40.54 17.78
N GLN A 538 -28.83 -39.81 16.67
CA GLN A 538 -29.96 -38.96 16.23
C GLN A 538 -30.22 -39.05 14.74
#